data_AF-A0A329RNS5-F1
#
_entry.id   AF-A0A329RNS5-F1
#
_cell.length_a   1.000
_cell.length_b   1.000
_cell.length_c   1.000
_cell.angle_alpha   90.00
_cell.angle_beta   90.00
_cell.angle_gamma   90.00
#
_symmetry.space_group_name_H-M   'P 1'
#
loop_
_entity.id
_entity.type
_entity.pdbx_description
1 polymer ?
#
loop_
_entity_poly.entity_id
_entity_poly.type
_entity_poly.pdbx_seq_one_letter_code
_entity_poly.pdbx_strand_id
1 'polypeptide(L)'
;MLNKSKLHKNGRLINWHDQCWISYKNMMGVALKEKGVLEYATGDKTLATGDDDAEKKAFMRVQTKVKHIIIRSLSMELDQQIMMNKTGAEIWKHLEDLYKGKTNTATHTNQEIVLYKKLQAAKCKPNWDVRQHVNNMFRVKPQLADLNAYVRDPIFINLLMTSLPSNPRFNRLRGMVDTGAADVDTPEKLKDQILRMDSYNKCDKELGLINSRNDHN
;
A
#
# COMPACT_ATOMS: atom_id res chain seq x y z
N MET A 1 -2.39 -14.66 -13.03
CA MET A 1 -3.80 -14.30 -12.74
C MET A 1 -3.83 -13.48 -11.46
N LEU A 2 -4.38 -12.26 -11.49
CA LEU A 2 -4.53 -11.44 -10.28
C LEU A 2 -5.65 -12.00 -9.41
N ASN A 3 -5.32 -12.60 -8.27
CA ASN A 3 -6.29 -12.90 -7.22
C ASN A 3 -6.79 -11.56 -6.63
N LYS A 4 -7.99 -11.16 -7.06
CA LYS A 4 -8.71 -10.01 -6.50
C LYS A 4 -9.26 -10.41 -5.14
N SER A 5 -8.76 -9.78 -4.08
CA SER A 5 -9.45 -9.72 -2.81
C SER A 5 -10.83 -9.10 -3.03
N LYS A 6 -11.91 -9.79 -2.63
CA LYS A 6 -13.29 -9.31 -2.75
C LYS A 6 -13.80 -8.92 -1.36
N LEU A 7 -14.11 -7.64 -1.16
CA LEU A 7 -14.94 -7.19 -0.04
C LEU A 7 -16.38 -7.64 -0.31
N HIS A 8 -17.00 -8.38 0.61
CA HIS A 8 -18.44 -8.66 0.54
C HIS A 8 -19.25 -7.48 1.11
N LYS A 9 -20.53 -7.37 0.74
CA LYS A 9 -21.52 -6.33 1.14
C LYS A 9 -21.68 -6.06 2.65
N ASN A 10 -20.99 -6.82 3.51
CA ASN A 10 -21.12 -6.74 4.97
C ASN A 10 -19.82 -6.26 5.65
N GLY A 11 -18.88 -5.66 4.91
CA GLY A 11 -17.62 -5.15 5.47
C GLY A 11 -16.62 -6.22 5.95
N ARG A 12 -16.90 -7.51 5.71
CA ARG A 12 -16.01 -8.62 6.09
C ARG A 12 -14.98 -8.92 5.02
N LEU A 13 -13.72 -8.99 5.44
CA LEU A 13 -12.61 -9.53 4.66
C LEU A 13 -12.76 -11.04 4.52
N ILE A 14 -12.59 -11.55 3.31
CA ILE A 14 -12.54 -12.98 3.00
C ILE A 14 -11.35 -13.19 2.06
N ASN A 15 -10.55 -14.22 2.31
CA ASN A 15 -9.41 -14.63 1.49
C ASN A 15 -8.35 -13.52 1.31
N TRP A 16 -7.92 -12.90 2.40
CA TRP A 16 -6.76 -12.02 2.33
C TRP A 16 -5.48 -12.83 2.05
N HIS A 17 -4.70 -12.39 1.06
CA HIS A 17 -3.55 -13.11 0.51
C HIS A 17 -2.32 -12.18 0.44
N ASP A 18 -1.86 -11.70 1.60
CA ASP A 18 -0.64 -10.90 1.74
C ASP A 18 -0.65 -9.51 1.09
N GLN A 19 -1.82 -8.93 0.85
CA GLN A 19 -1.95 -7.60 0.24
C GLN A 19 -1.99 -6.49 1.30
N CYS A 20 -0.89 -5.76 1.47
CA CYS A 20 -0.75 -4.58 2.35
C CYS A 20 -1.20 -4.82 3.81
N TRP A 21 -0.24 -5.20 4.66
CA TRP A 21 -0.46 -5.45 6.10
C TRP A 21 -1.17 -4.29 6.82
N ILE A 22 -0.78 -3.04 6.55
CA ILE A 22 -1.39 -1.87 7.19
C ILE A 22 -2.90 -1.79 6.90
N SER A 23 -3.30 -2.04 5.65
CA SER A 23 -4.71 -2.04 5.27
C SER A 23 -5.48 -3.17 5.96
N TYR A 24 -4.90 -4.38 5.98
CA TYR A 24 -5.50 -5.52 6.69
C TYR A 24 -5.66 -5.24 8.19
N LYS A 25 -4.59 -4.78 8.85
CA LYS A 25 -4.59 -4.45 10.27
C LYS A 25 -5.66 -3.42 10.63
N ASN A 26 -5.80 -2.37 9.82
CA ASN A 26 -6.82 -1.34 10.05
C ASN A 26 -8.25 -1.90 9.91
N MET A 27 -8.53 -2.65 8.84
CA MET A 27 -9.85 -3.26 8.63
C MET A 27 -10.19 -4.28 9.70
N MET A 28 -9.23 -5.10 10.11
CA MET A 28 -9.43 -6.09 11.17
C MET A 28 -9.60 -5.42 12.54
N GLY A 29 -8.87 -4.33 12.79
CA GLY A 29 -9.06 -3.49 13.98
C GLY A 29 -10.50 -2.99 14.10
N VAL A 30 -11.10 -2.54 13.01
CA VAL A 30 -12.53 -2.14 12.97
C VAL A 30 -13.43 -3.35 13.26
N ALA A 31 -13.22 -4.49 12.59
CA ALA A 31 -14.04 -5.68 12.78
C ALA A 31 -14.00 -6.24 14.21
N LEU A 32 -12.82 -6.20 14.85
CA LEU A 32 -12.65 -6.61 16.25
C LEU A 32 -13.30 -5.61 17.22
N LYS A 33 -13.21 -4.30 16.91
CA LYS A 33 -13.86 -3.22 17.69
C LYS A 33 -15.39 -3.33 17.63
N GLU A 34 -15.96 -3.55 16.45
CA GLU A 34 -17.40 -3.79 16.28
C GLU A 34 -17.90 -5.00 17.07
N LYS A 35 -17.02 -5.96 17.37
CA LYS A 35 -17.34 -7.16 18.14
C LYS A 35 -16.98 -7.05 19.62
N GLY A 36 -16.43 -5.91 20.06
CA GLY A 36 -16.05 -5.63 21.44
C GLY A 36 -14.87 -6.45 21.93
N VAL A 37 -14.00 -6.93 21.02
CA VAL A 37 -12.92 -7.88 21.36
C VAL A 37 -11.52 -7.40 20.98
N LEU A 38 -11.37 -6.15 20.52
CA LEU A 38 -10.08 -5.60 20.09
C LEU A 38 -9.02 -5.67 21.20
N GLU A 39 -9.36 -5.24 22.42
CA GLU A 39 -8.45 -5.23 23.58
C GLU A 39 -7.96 -6.63 23.97
N TYR A 40 -8.76 -7.67 23.69
CA TYR A 40 -8.35 -9.06 23.92
C TYR A 40 -7.42 -9.57 22.83
N ALA A 41 -7.51 -9.03 21.61
CA ALA A 41 -6.65 -9.40 20.49
C ALA A 41 -5.27 -8.72 20.57
N THR A 42 -5.25 -7.45 20.96
CA THR A 42 -4.00 -6.67 21.16
C THR A 42 -3.25 -7.07 22.43
N GLY A 43 -3.93 -7.74 23.36
CA GLY A 43 -3.35 -8.15 24.64
C GLY A 43 -3.44 -7.08 25.73
N ASP A 44 -4.25 -6.03 25.52
CA ASP A 44 -4.52 -5.01 26.53
C ASP A 44 -5.38 -5.57 27.69
N LYS A 45 -6.23 -6.56 27.40
CA LYS A 45 -6.92 -7.38 28.39
C LYS A 45 -6.27 -8.76 28.49
N THR A 46 -5.79 -9.08 29.69
CA THR A 46 -5.13 -10.34 30.03
C THR A 46 -5.81 -11.00 31.23
N LEU A 47 -5.50 -12.27 31.47
CA LEU A 47 -5.84 -12.96 32.72
C LEU A 47 -4.92 -12.48 33.83
N ALA A 48 -5.47 -12.16 34.99
CA ALA A 48 -4.69 -11.88 36.20
C ALA A 48 -4.43 -13.16 36.99
N THR A 49 -3.37 -13.16 37.80
CA THR A 49 -2.95 -14.32 38.61
C THR A 49 -4.00 -14.75 39.64
N GLY A 50 -4.94 -13.85 39.99
CA GLY A 50 -6.01 -14.10 40.96
C GLY A 50 -7.36 -14.50 40.34
N ASP A 51 -7.47 -14.58 39.02
CA ASP A 51 -8.76 -14.83 38.37
C ASP A 51 -9.32 -16.21 38.70
N ASP A 52 -10.63 -16.28 38.93
CA ASP A 52 -11.33 -17.52 39.20
C ASP A 52 -11.55 -18.36 37.94
N ASP A 53 -12.06 -19.58 38.11
CA ASP A 53 -12.27 -20.50 36.99
C ASP A 53 -13.37 -20.03 36.02
N ALA A 54 -14.35 -19.26 36.50
CA ALA A 54 -15.40 -18.69 35.67
C ALA A 54 -14.87 -17.56 34.79
N GLU A 55 -14.02 -16.69 35.36
CA GLU A 55 -13.31 -15.62 34.67
C GLU A 55 -12.34 -16.17 33.62
N LYS A 56 -11.55 -17.19 33.96
CA LYS A 56 -10.70 -17.91 32.99
C LYS A 56 -11.50 -18.46 31.82
N LYS A 57 -12.64 -19.10 32.10
CA LYS A 57 -13.51 -19.67 31.07
C LYS A 57 -14.14 -18.58 30.20
N ALA A 58 -14.55 -17.46 30.78
CA ALA A 58 -15.09 -16.31 30.05
C ALA A 58 -14.03 -15.70 29.12
N PHE A 59 -12.81 -15.49 29.62
CA PHE A 59 -11.68 -15.01 28.83
C PHE A 59 -11.39 -15.93 27.64
N MET A 60 -11.31 -17.24 27.87
CA MET A 60 -11.06 -18.21 26.80
C MET A 60 -12.14 -18.20 25.72
N ARG A 61 -13.41 -18.00 26.10
CA ARG A 61 -14.51 -17.82 25.11
C ARG A 61 -14.29 -16.59 24.23
N VAL A 62 -13.82 -15.48 24.81
CA VAL A 62 -13.49 -14.27 24.04
C VAL A 62 -12.30 -14.51 23.12
N GLN A 63 -11.25 -15.19 23.61
CA GLN A 63 -10.10 -15.57 22.78
C GLN A 63 -10.49 -16.48 21.61
N THR A 64 -11.42 -17.43 21.81
CA THR A 64 -11.98 -18.23 20.71
C THR A 64 -12.72 -17.36 19.69
N LYS A 65 -13.49 -16.36 20.15
CA LYS A 65 -14.18 -15.42 19.25
C LYS A 65 -13.20 -14.58 18.42
N VAL A 66 -12.11 -14.10 19.04
CA VAL A 66 -11.03 -13.40 18.32
C VAL A 66 -10.40 -14.31 17.27
N LYS A 67 -9.98 -15.52 17.66
CA LYS A 67 -9.40 -16.52 16.75
C LYS A 67 -10.31 -16.79 15.55
N HIS A 68 -11.61 -16.98 15.80
CA HIS A 68 -12.60 -17.26 14.76
C HIS A 68 -12.77 -16.09 13.77
N ILE A 69 -12.75 -14.84 14.26
CA ILE A 69 -12.84 -13.64 13.41
C ILE A 69 -11.62 -13.54 12.49
N ILE A 70 -10.42 -13.75 13.05
CA ILE A 70 -9.16 -13.66 12.30
C ILE A 70 -9.09 -14.76 11.24
N ILE A 71 -9.27 -16.03 11.62
CA ILE A 71 -9.20 -17.19 10.69
C ILE A 71 -10.15 -17.01 9.51
N ARG A 72 -11.39 -16.58 9.75
CA ARG A 72 -12.37 -16.34 8.66
C ARG A 72 -11.96 -15.27 7.65
N SER A 73 -10.98 -14.44 7.97
CA SER A 73 -10.50 -13.38 7.10
C SER A 73 -9.30 -13.75 6.23
N LEU A 74 -8.62 -14.85 6.57
CA LEU A 74 -7.36 -15.26 5.96
C LEU A 74 -7.58 -16.28 4.85
N SER A 75 -6.51 -16.57 4.09
CA SER A 75 -6.48 -17.72 3.18
C SER A 75 -6.16 -19.01 3.93
N MET A 76 -6.49 -20.13 3.30
CA MET A 76 -6.29 -21.47 3.89
C MET A 76 -4.82 -21.78 4.18
N GLU A 77 -3.86 -21.24 3.39
CA GLU A 77 -2.43 -21.41 3.67
C GLU A 77 -1.98 -20.69 4.95
N LEU A 78 -2.47 -19.46 5.17
CA LEU A 78 -2.19 -18.68 6.38
C LEU A 78 -2.86 -19.28 7.61
N ASP A 79 -4.09 -19.78 7.45
CA ASP A 79 -4.82 -20.48 8.51
C ASP A 79 -4.05 -21.68 9.06
N GLN A 80 -3.39 -22.46 8.20
CA GLN A 80 -2.59 -23.62 8.62
C GLN A 80 -1.37 -23.22 9.46
N GLN A 81 -0.69 -22.12 9.12
CA GLN A 81 0.49 -21.66 9.86
C GLN A 81 0.14 -21.17 11.27
N ILE A 82 -1.00 -20.49 11.42
CA ILE A 82 -1.41 -19.87 12.68
C ILE A 82 -2.28 -20.77 13.57
N MET A 83 -2.75 -21.92 13.05
CA MET A 83 -3.66 -22.83 13.77
C MET A 83 -3.07 -23.37 15.07
N MET A 84 -1.73 -23.45 15.16
CA MET A 84 -0.99 -23.94 16.33
C MET A 84 -1.03 -22.98 17.54
N ASN A 85 -1.43 -21.72 17.34
CA ASN A 85 -1.56 -20.75 18.42
C ASN A 85 -2.82 -21.03 19.25
N LYS A 86 -2.68 -20.97 20.58
CA LYS A 86 -3.71 -21.34 21.56
C LYS A 86 -4.78 -20.26 21.70
N THR A 87 -4.39 -18.99 21.59
CA THR A 87 -5.30 -17.85 21.80
C THR A 87 -5.40 -16.93 20.59
N GLY A 88 -6.48 -16.14 20.51
CA GLY A 88 -6.64 -15.13 19.46
C GLY A 88 -5.59 -14.02 19.55
N ALA A 89 -5.15 -13.66 20.76
CA ALA A 89 -4.05 -12.74 21.01
C ALA A 89 -2.70 -13.25 20.47
N GLU A 90 -2.40 -14.54 20.68
CA GLU A 90 -1.20 -15.16 20.11
C GLU A 90 -1.23 -15.15 18.58
N ILE A 91 -2.40 -15.44 17.97
CA ILE A 91 -2.57 -15.35 16.52
C ILE A 91 -2.33 -13.90 16.04
N TRP A 92 -2.95 -12.92 16.71
CA TRP A 92 -2.81 -11.51 16.36
C TRP A 92 -1.34 -11.06 16.45
N LYS A 93 -0.66 -11.42 17.53
CA LYS A 93 0.77 -11.15 17.73
C LYS A 93 1.64 -11.86 16.69
N HIS A 94 1.34 -13.11 16.37
CA HIS A 94 2.07 -13.85 15.35
C HIS A 94 1.95 -13.18 13.96
N LEU A 95 0.75 -12.74 13.58
CA LEU A 95 0.55 -11.96 12.36
C LEU A 95 1.30 -10.63 12.42
N GLU A 96 1.23 -9.92 13.55
CA GLU A 96 2.02 -8.70 13.74
C GLU A 96 3.52 -8.95 13.58
N ASP A 97 4.07 -10.01 14.17
CA ASP A 97 5.49 -10.34 14.09
C ASP A 97 5.89 -10.79 12.68
N LEU A 98 5.04 -11.56 12.00
CA LEU A 98 5.24 -12.03 10.63
C LEU A 98 5.32 -10.85 9.65
N TYR A 99 4.43 -9.87 9.76
CA TYR A 99 4.35 -8.75 8.81
C TYR A 99 5.08 -7.48 9.24
N LYS A 100 5.34 -7.27 10.54
CA LYS A 100 6.28 -6.23 11.01
C LYS A 100 7.74 -6.70 10.98
N GLY A 101 8.01 -7.92 10.50
CA GLY A 101 9.37 -8.39 10.23
C GLY A 101 10.18 -8.83 11.44
N LYS A 102 9.56 -9.19 12.57
CA LYS A 102 10.28 -9.74 13.74
C LYS A 102 10.69 -11.21 13.56
N THR A 103 10.03 -11.96 12.66
CA THR A 103 10.30 -13.39 12.45
C THR A 103 10.60 -13.80 11.01
N ASN A 104 10.50 -12.91 10.02
CA ASN A 104 10.82 -13.27 8.63
C ASN A 104 11.45 -12.11 7.83
N THR A 105 12.73 -11.88 8.06
CA THR A 105 13.57 -10.96 7.29
C THR A 105 13.45 -11.19 5.78
N ALA A 106 13.28 -12.44 5.33
CA ALA A 106 13.20 -12.73 3.90
C ALA A 106 11.93 -12.17 3.25
N THR A 107 10.77 -12.23 3.92
CA THR A 107 9.52 -11.64 3.39
C THR A 107 9.59 -10.13 3.33
N HIS A 108 10.15 -9.49 4.36
CA HIS A 108 10.39 -8.04 4.38
C HIS A 108 11.32 -7.62 3.24
N THR A 109 12.48 -8.27 3.12
CA THR A 109 13.43 -8.06 2.02
C THR A 109 12.80 -8.31 0.65
N ASN A 110 11.97 -9.34 0.50
CA ASN A 110 11.29 -9.62 -0.76
C ASN A 110 10.27 -8.53 -1.14
N GLN A 111 9.51 -8.00 -0.17
CA GLN A 111 8.59 -6.89 -0.40
C GLN A 111 9.33 -5.61 -0.79
N GLU A 112 10.43 -5.29 -0.10
CA GLU A 112 11.32 -4.19 -0.48
C GLU A 112 11.83 -4.36 -1.91
N ILE A 113 12.38 -5.53 -2.25
CA ILE A 113 12.89 -5.85 -3.59
C ILE A 113 11.80 -5.69 -4.64
N VAL A 114 10.59 -6.19 -4.39
CA VAL A 114 9.47 -6.10 -5.35
C VAL A 114 9.04 -4.65 -5.58
N LEU A 115 8.91 -3.86 -4.51
CA LEU A 115 8.52 -2.45 -4.60
C LEU A 115 9.60 -1.62 -5.30
N TYR A 116 10.87 -1.87 -4.99
CA TYR A 116 11.99 -1.19 -5.63
C TYR A 116 12.10 -1.54 -7.12
N LYS A 117 11.97 -2.82 -7.48
CA LYS A 117 11.88 -3.27 -8.88
C LYS A 117 10.70 -2.62 -9.61
N LYS A 118 9.56 -2.47 -8.94
CA LYS A 118 8.39 -1.79 -9.52
C LYS A 118 8.66 -0.32 -9.81
N LEU A 119 9.37 0.39 -8.93
CA LEU A 119 9.79 1.78 -9.19
C LEU A 119 10.76 1.87 -10.37
N GLN A 120 11.77 1.00 -10.42
CA GLN A 120 12.77 1.01 -11.49
C GLN A 120 12.19 0.64 -12.86
N ALA A 121 11.26 -0.32 -12.89
CA ALA A 121 10.62 -0.79 -14.11
C ALA A 121 9.45 0.09 -14.57
N ALA A 122 9.03 1.07 -13.76
CA ALA A 122 7.93 1.96 -14.11
C ALA A 122 8.27 2.77 -15.37
N LYS A 123 7.41 2.66 -16.39
CA LYS A 123 7.51 3.42 -17.63
C LYS A 123 6.14 3.92 -18.04
N CYS A 124 6.04 5.21 -18.28
CA CYS A 124 4.89 5.85 -18.87
C CYS A 124 5.05 5.82 -20.39
N LYS A 125 4.16 5.10 -21.08
CA LYS A 125 4.19 5.05 -22.55
C LYS A 125 3.69 6.38 -23.14
N PRO A 126 4.06 6.71 -24.39
CA PRO A 126 3.42 7.78 -25.13
C PRO A 126 1.89 7.59 -25.12
N ASN A 127 1.15 8.67 -24.87
CA ASN A 127 -0.33 8.71 -24.80
C ASN A 127 -0.98 8.02 -23.58
N TRP A 128 -0.20 7.52 -22.61
CA TRP A 128 -0.76 7.10 -21.34
C TRP A 128 -1.13 8.28 -20.44
N ASP A 129 -2.01 8.02 -19.47
CA ASP A 129 -2.36 9.00 -18.46
C ASP A 129 -1.15 9.24 -17.53
N VAL A 130 -0.42 10.33 -17.82
CA VAL A 130 0.73 10.80 -17.05
C VAL A 130 0.34 11.02 -15.59
N ARG A 131 -0.86 11.56 -15.31
CA ARG A 131 -1.30 11.83 -13.94
C ARG A 131 -1.48 10.53 -13.17
N GLN A 132 -2.15 9.55 -13.77
CA GLN A 132 -2.31 8.23 -13.17
C GLN A 132 -0.94 7.56 -12.93
N HIS A 133 -0.03 7.63 -13.91
CA HIS A 133 1.32 7.10 -13.79
C HIS A 133 2.11 7.71 -12.63
N VAL A 134 2.18 9.04 -12.56
CA VAL A 134 2.89 9.76 -11.48
C VAL A 134 2.27 9.41 -10.12
N ASN A 135 0.94 9.43 -10.00
CA ASN A 135 0.27 9.04 -8.76
C ASN A 135 0.58 7.59 -8.34
N ASN A 136 0.70 6.67 -9.30
CA ASN A 136 1.09 5.30 -9.01
C ASN A 136 2.52 5.18 -8.46
N MET A 137 3.47 5.98 -8.98
CA MET A 137 4.83 6.03 -8.42
C MET A 137 4.84 6.62 -7.01
N PHE A 138 4.08 7.69 -6.76
CA PHE A 138 3.93 8.31 -5.44
C PHE A 138 3.23 7.40 -4.41
N ARG A 139 2.48 6.38 -4.84
CA ARG A 139 1.93 5.37 -3.94
C ARG A 139 2.96 4.38 -3.42
N VAL A 140 4.05 4.13 -4.17
CA VAL A 140 5.07 3.14 -3.79
C VAL A 140 6.05 3.71 -2.77
N LYS A 141 6.37 5.01 -2.84
CA LYS A 141 7.33 5.65 -1.93
C LYS A 141 6.92 5.53 -0.44
N PRO A 142 5.67 5.78 -0.01
CA PRO A 142 5.23 5.55 1.37
C PRO A 142 5.25 4.08 1.78
N GLN A 143 4.91 3.15 0.86
CA GLN A 143 4.95 1.71 1.15
C GLN A 143 6.37 1.22 1.48
N LEU A 144 7.38 1.78 0.81
CA LEU A 144 8.78 1.53 1.14
C LEU A 144 9.18 2.15 2.48
N ALA A 145 8.70 3.34 2.82
CA ALA A 145 8.93 3.97 4.12
C ALA A 145 8.30 3.17 5.28
N ASP A 146 7.10 2.60 5.08
CA ASP A 146 6.45 1.71 6.06
C ASP A 146 7.27 0.45 6.35
N LEU A 147 8.11 0.03 5.40
CA LEU A 147 9.07 -1.06 5.53
C LEU A 147 10.44 -0.60 6.05
N ASN A 148 10.60 0.66 6.49
CA ASN A 148 11.90 1.23 6.86
C ASN A 148 12.94 1.23 5.71
N ALA A 149 12.49 1.09 4.46
CA ALA A 149 13.31 1.08 3.25
C ALA A 149 13.22 2.45 2.54
N TYR A 150 13.77 3.49 3.17
CA TYR A 150 13.61 4.86 2.71
C TYR A 150 14.26 5.14 1.34
N VAL A 151 13.49 5.69 0.40
CA VAL A 151 14.01 6.19 -0.89
C VAL A 151 14.28 7.69 -0.76
N ARG A 152 15.56 8.07 -0.81
CA ARG A 152 15.98 9.47 -0.80
C ARG A 152 15.37 10.24 -1.98
N ASP A 153 14.99 11.48 -1.72
CA ASP A 153 14.33 12.34 -2.70
C ASP A 153 15.08 12.47 -4.04
N PRO A 154 16.41 12.69 -4.09
CA PRO A 154 17.13 12.73 -5.37
C PRO A 154 17.04 11.42 -6.18
N ILE A 155 17.03 10.28 -5.49
CA ILE A 155 16.88 8.97 -6.14
C ILE A 155 15.47 8.85 -6.71
N PHE A 156 14.45 9.23 -5.94
CA PHE A 156 13.07 9.18 -6.39
C PHE A 156 12.80 10.15 -7.55
N ILE A 157 13.37 11.35 -7.51
CA ILE A 157 13.35 12.34 -8.61
C ILE A 157 13.92 11.72 -9.89
N ASN A 158 15.09 11.08 -9.81
CA ASN A 158 15.70 10.42 -10.96
C ASN A 158 14.84 9.25 -11.48
N LEU A 159 14.27 8.42 -10.59
CA LEU A 159 13.36 7.33 -10.98
C LEU A 159 12.09 7.86 -11.65
N LEU A 160 11.51 8.93 -11.11
CA LEU A 160 10.34 9.58 -11.69
C LEU A 160 10.67 10.13 -13.09
N MET A 161 11.79 10.85 -13.24
CA MET A 161 12.23 11.38 -14.52
C MET A 161 12.53 10.31 -15.56
N THR A 162 13.19 9.22 -15.19
CA THR A 162 13.47 8.10 -16.09
C THR A 162 12.22 7.29 -16.46
N SER A 163 11.14 7.42 -15.69
CA SER A 163 9.87 6.75 -15.99
C SER A 163 9.02 7.47 -17.04
N LEU A 164 9.25 8.78 -17.26
CA LEU A 164 8.42 9.58 -18.17
C LEU A 164 8.69 9.25 -19.64
N PRO A 165 7.72 9.52 -20.55
CA PRO A 165 7.93 9.36 -21.98
C PRO A 165 9.06 10.25 -22.48
N SER A 166 9.86 9.76 -23.42
CA SER A 166 10.83 10.60 -24.14
C SER A 166 10.08 11.51 -25.12
N ASN A 167 10.04 12.80 -24.82
CA ASN A 167 9.51 13.84 -25.69
C ASN A 167 10.17 15.19 -25.35
N PRO A 168 10.14 16.19 -26.24
CA PRO A 168 10.82 17.46 -26.03
C PRO A 168 10.45 18.16 -24.70
N ARG A 169 9.19 18.04 -24.28
CA ARG A 169 8.67 18.63 -23.04
C ARG A 169 9.32 18.03 -21.79
N PHE A 170 9.33 16.70 -21.67
CA PHE A 170 9.96 16.04 -20.54
C PHE A 170 11.49 16.01 -20.63
N ASN A 171 12.06 16.18 -21.83
CA ASN A 171 13.49 16.43 -21.99
C ASN A 171 13.89 17.80 -21.44
N ARG A 172 13.07 18.84 -21.66
CA ARG A 172 13.28 20.16 -21.01
C ARG A 172 13.23 20.03 -19.49
N LEU A 173 12.24 19.31 -18.97
CA LEU A 173 12.11 19.05 -17.54
C LEU A 173 13.33 18.30 -16.98
N ARG A 174 13.87 17.35 -17.74
CA ARG A 174 15.12 16.65 -17.38
C ARG A 174 16.29 17.62 -17.24
N GLY A 175 16.46 18.56 -18.17
CA GLY A 175 17.48 19.60 -18.05
C GLY A 175 17.33 20.47 -16.81
N MET A 176 16.09 20.74 -16.37
CA MET A 176 15.84 21.49 -15.12
C MET A 176 16.26 20.69 -13.89
N VAL A 177 16.00 19.38 -13.88
CA VAL A 177 16.45 18.48 -12.81
C VAL A 177 17.98 18.38 -12.78
N ASP A 178 18.62 18.23 -13.95
CA ASP A 178 20.07 18.09 -14.08
C ASP A 178 20.82 19.37 -13.65
N THR A 179 20.19 20.54 -13.81
CA THR A 179 20.72 21.84 -13.38
C THR A 179 20.35 22.22 -11.95
N GLY A 180 19.58 21.37 -11.24
CA GLY A 180 19.17 21.62 -9.87
C GLY A 180 18.20 22.80 -9.70
N ALA A 181 17.31 23.02 -10.67
CA ALA A 181 16.36 24.11 -10.62
C ALA A 181 15.41 23.98 -9.41
N ALA A 182 15.18 25.09 -8.71
CA ALA A 182 14.43 25.13 -7.45
C ALA A 182 12.93 24.77 -7.57
N ASP A 183 12.41 24.72 -8.80
CA ASP A 183 11.04 24.34 -9.11
C ASP A 183 10.87 22.83 -9.33
N VAL A 184 11.96 22.06 -9.27
CA VAL A 184 11.96 20.58 -9.43
C VAL A 184 12.89 19.87 -8.43
N ASP A 185 13.39 20.59 -7.42
CA ASP A 185 14.35 20.09 -6.42
C ASP A 185 13.73 19.11 -5.39
N THR A 186 12.40 19.05 -5.30
CA THR A 186 11.68 18.04 -4.50
C THR A 186 10.76 17.18 -5.37
N PRO A 187 10.44 15.94 -4.94
CA PRO A 187 9.49 15.08 -5.63
C PRO A 187 8.15 15.77 -5.90
N GLU A 188 7.61 16.47 -4.91
CA GLU A 188 6.31 17.13 -4.95
C GLU A 188 6.30 18.25 -5.99
N LYS A 189 7.32 19.12 -5.98
CA LYS A 189 7.47 20.19 -6.96
C LYS A 189 7.63 19.64 -8.38
N LEU A 190 8.45 18.59 -8.54
CA LEU A 190 8.61 17.90 -9.82
C LEU A 190 7.29 17.32 -10.31
N LYS A 191 6.51 16.66 -9.44
CA LYS A 191 5.16 16.17 -9.76
C LYS A 191 4.26 17.29 -10.26
N ASP A 192 4.20 18.41 -9.55
CA ASP A 192 3.36 19.53 -9.92
C ASP A 192 3.75 20.09 -11.29
N GLN A 193 5.05 20.19 -11.56
CA GLN A 193 5.55 20.64 -12.85
C GLN A 193 5.25 19.66 -13.99
N ILE A 194 5.37 18.34 -13.75
CA ILE A 194 4.96 17.29 -14.71
C ILE A 194 3.47 17.46 -15.07
N LEU A 195 2.60 17.62 -14.07
CA LEU A 195 1.17 17.71 -14.28
C LEU A 195 0.76 19.01 -14.98
N ARG A 196 1.41 20.13 -14.64
CA ARG A 196 1.22 21.41 -15.31
C ARG A 196 1.58 21.31 -16.79
N MET A 197 2.76 20.78 -17.09
CA MET A 197 3.23 20.54 -18.46
C MET A 197 2.34 19.55 -19.22
N ASP A 198 1.75 18.55 -18.55
CA ASP A 198 0.81 17.63 -19.17
C ASP A 198 -0.51 18.28 -19.56
N SER A 199 -1.02 19.17 -18.70
CA SER A 199 -2.27 19.89 -18.92
C SER A 199 -2.22 20.81 -20.14
N TYR A 200 -1.16 21.61 -20.30
CA TYR A 200 -1.05 22.54 -21.44
C TYR A 200 -1.08 21.82 -22.79
N ASN A 201 -0.42 20.67 -22.90
CA ASN A 201 -0.42 19.88 -24.12
C ASN A 201 -1.79 19.27 -24.45
N LYS A 202 -2.63 18.97 -23.45
CA LYS A 202 -4.01 18.53 -23.72
C LYS A 202 -4.81 19.68 -24.32
N CYS A 203 -4.70 20.88 -23.73
CA CYS A 203 -5.33 22.08 -24.24
C CYS A 203 -4.87 22.42 -25.68
N ASP A 204 -3.57 22.38 -25.96
CA ASP A 204 -3.04 22.69 -27.30
C ASP A 204 -3.53 21.71 -28.36
N LYS A 205 -3.61 20.40 -28.03
CA LYS A 205 -4.15 19.38 -28.94
C LYS A 205 -5.64 19.56 -29.20
N GLU A 206 -6.41 19.89 -28.17
CA GLU A 206 -7.85 20.16 -28.29
C GLU A 206 -8.11 21.40 -29.15
N LEU A 207 -7.34 22.48 -28.94
CA LEU A 207 -7.42 23.70 -29.76
C LEU A 207 -7.02 23.44 -31.22
N GLY A 208 -5.96 22.67 -31.47
CA GLY A 208 -5.57 22.28 -32.83
C GLY A 208 -6.65 21.49 -33.56
N LEU A 209 -7.28 20.53 -32.88
CA LEU A 209 -8.38 19.73 -33.46
C LEU A 209 -9.65 20.55 -33.74
N ILE A 210 -9.94 21.56 -32.92
CA ILE A 210 -11.07 22.48 -33.14
C ILE A 210 -10.81 23.34 -34.38
N ASN A 211 -9.61 23.91 -34.52
CA ASN A 211 -9.27 24.75 -35.66
C ASN A 211 -9.26 23.95 -36.97
N SER A 212 -8.70 22.74 -36.99
CA SER A 212 -8.72 21.88 -38.18
C SER A 212 -10.12 21.44 -38.61
N ARG A 213 -11.09 21.39 -37.70
CA ARG A 213 -12.50 21.10 -38.05
C ARG A 213 -13.23 22.31 -38.62
N ASN A 214 -12.83 23.52 -38.22
CA ASN A 214 -13.42 24.76 -38.72
C ASN A 214 -12.86 25.15 -40.10
N ASP A 215 -11.63 24.73 -40.43
CA ASP A 215 -11.00 25.00 -41.74
C ASP A 215 -11.49 24.06 -42.87
N HIS A 216 -12.38 23.10 -42.57
CA HIS A 216 -12.91 22.10 -43.52
C HIS A 216 -14.43 22.18 -43.69
N ASN A 217 -15.04 23.29 -43.24
CA ASN A 217 -16.46 23.62 -43.39
C ASN A 217 -16.61 24.95 -44.13
#